data_AF-A0A2S1LKA1-F1
#
_entry.id   AF-A0A2S1LKA1-F1
#
_cell.length_a   1.000
_cell.length_b   1.000
_cell.length_c   1.000
_cell.angle_alpha   90.00
_cell.angle_beta   90.00
_cell.angle_gamma   90.00
#
_symmetry.space_group_name_H-M   'P 1'
#
loop_
_entity.id
_entity.type
_entity.pdbx_description
1 polymer ?
#
loop_
_entity_poly.entity_id
_entity_poly.type
_entity_poly.pdbx_seq_one_letter_code
_entity_poly.pdbx_strand_id
1 'polypeptide(L)'
;MVVAETIEDQIDMIENSGLSVSDQYKKISELTDRWKFTTCYPSDATHPDYSEAVEIQFSDLDLQEGKNELKMLFRDIEKELDLEQRNGFYNIKFKKHNRNFTPEAINALKQEILSGIRGKIMVYHYIRQIQKIENDTVQLHTNDWFYIKTCSKNNILGSLQKNASGNTNGKKQWFVMVLSAIQSQCSHFTFAPSVFTTAYASGFDKIFLFDFYKGEVLELKTEPVYS
;
A
#
# COMPACT_ATOMS: atom_id res chain seq x y z
N MET A 1 13.38 41.54 -1.11
CA MET A 1 14.43 40.51 -1.23
C MET A 1 14.54 39.86 0.14
N VAL A 2 13.81 38.77 0.35
CA VAL A 2 13.76 38.05 1.62
C VAL A 2 14.41 36.69 1.37
N VAL A 3 15.40 36.40 2.20
CA VAL A 3 16.28 35.23 2.16
C VAL A 3 15.43 33.97 2.20
N ALA A 4 15.58 33.10 1.20
CA ALA A 4 15.10 31.73 1.30
C ALA A 4 16.01 31.04 2.32
N GLU A 5 15.54 30.89 3.56
CA GLU A 5 16.20 30.02 4.54
C GLU A 5 16.23 28.60 3.97
N THR A 6 17.43 28.04 3.84
CA THR A 6 17.60 26.68 3.36
C THR A 6 17.19 25.69 4.46
N ILE A 7 16.79 24.47 4.09
CA ILE A 7 16.39 23.44 5.08
C ILE A 7 17.50 23.21 6.13
N GLU A 8 18.75 23.38 5.73
CA GLU A 8 19.94 23.27 6.58
C GLU A 8 19.91 24.32 7.71
N ASP A 9 19.57 25.58 7.40
CA ASP A 9 19.45 26.65 8.41
C ASP A 9 18.36 26.33 9.46
N GLN A 10 17.26 25.70 9.02
CA GLN A 10 16.16 25.33 9.92
C GLN A 10 16.47 24.09 10.76
N ILE A 11 17.24 23.14 10.22
CA ILE A 11 17.77 21.99 10.99
C ILE A 11 18.72 22.51 12.07
N ASP A 12 19.64 23.39 11.72
CA ASP A 12 20.59 24.01 12.66
C ASP A 12 19.87 24.77 13.78
N MET A 13 18.78 25.49 13.47
CA MET A 13 17.96 26.14 14.49
C MET A 13 17.28 25.15 15.44
N ILE A 14 16.85 23.98 14.94
CA ILE A 14 16.23 22.93 15.79
C ILE A 14 17.27 22.27 16.68
N GLU A 15 18.45 21.97 16.15
CA GLU A 15 19.57 21.39 16.92
C GLU A 15 20.05 22.34 18.03
N ASN A 16 19.91 23.65 17.83
CA ASN A 16 20.27 24.68 18.81
C ASN A 16 19.11 25.18 19.69
N SER A 17 17.89 24.64 19.54
CA SER A 17 16.66 25.14 20.20
C SER A 17 16.50 24.79 21.69
N GLY A 18 17.49 24.12 22.30
CA GLY A 18 17.46 23.70 23.71
C GLY A 18 16.45 22.57 24.03
N LEU A 19 15.87 21.95 23.00
CA LEU A 19 14.98 20.80 23.12
C LEU A 19 15.73 19.52 23.52
N SER A 20 14.99 18.52 24.01
CA SER A 20 15.56 17.20 24.20
C SER A 20 15.95 16.60 22.84
N VAL A 21 17.01 15.77 22.81
CA VAL A 21 17.48 15.12 21.58
C VAL A 21 16.35 14.36 20.86
N SER A 22 15.47 13.71 21.62
CA SER A 22 14.31 13.00 21.05
C SER A 22 13.33 13.95 20.35
N ASP A 23 13.09 15.13 20.93
CA ASP A 23 12.19 16.14 20.35
C ASP A 23 12.82 16.86 19.15
N GLN A 24 14.15 17.04 19.17
CA GLN A 24 14.92 17.55 18.03
C GLN A 24 14.80 16.59 16.84
N TYR A 25 15.05 15.29 17.04
CA TYR A 25 14.88 14.29 15.99
C TYR A 25 13.46 14.26 15.42
N LYS A 26 12.45 14.36 16.28
CA LYS A 26 11.06 14.39 15.85
C LYS A 26 10.78 15.61 14.96
N LYS A 27 11.20 16.80 15.38
CA LYS A 27 11.02 18.04 14.61
C LYS A 27 11.82 18.07 13.32
N ILE A 28 13.05 17.54 13.32
CA ILE A 28 13.87 17.41 12.11
C ILE A 28 13.20 16.44 11.13
N SER A 29 12.64 15.32 11.61
CA SER A 29 11.88 14.38 10.77
C SER A 29 10.66 15.04 10.14
N GLU A 30 9.86 15.76 10.92
CA GLU A 30 8.67 16.49 10.44
C GLU A 30 9.04 17.58 9.40
N LEU A 31 10.12 18.32 9.64
CA LEU A 31 10.67 19.32 8.70
C LEU A 31 11.16 18.66 7.41
N THR A 32 11.90 17.56 7.53
CA THR A 32 12.45 16.82 6.39
C THR A 32 11.33 16.23 5.54
N ASP A 33 10.28 15.69 6.18
CA ASP A 33 9.13 15.15 5.47
C ASP A 33 8.38 16.26 4.74
N ARG A 34 8.13 17.42 5.37
CA ARG A 34 7.56 18.60 4.69
C ARG A 34 8.41 19.05 3.50
N TRP A 35 9.73 19.08 3.63
CA TRP A 35 10.63 19.52 2.56
C TRP A 35 10.64 18.55 1.38
N LYS A 36 10.62 17.24 1.63
CA LYS A 36 10.45 16.20 0.59
C LYS A 36 9.21 16.45 -0.27
N PHE A 37 8.12 16.95 0.32
CA PHE A 37 6.90 17.31 -0.42
C PHE A 37 7.03 18.63 -1.19
N THR A 38 7.84 19.60 -0.73
CA THR A 38 8.07 20.86 -1.46
C THR A 38 8.94 20.68 -2.71
N THR A 39 9.89 19.74 -2.71
CA THR A 39 10.74 19.42 -3.87
C THR A 39 10.02 18.72 -5.03
N CYS A 40 8.75 18.30 -4.83
CA CYS A 40 7.93 17.72 -5.90
C CYS A 40 7.28 18.77 -6.81
N TYR A 41 7.44 20.07 -6.53
CA TYR A 41 6.95 21.16 -7.36
C TYR A 41 8.13 21.90 -8.01
N PRO A 42 8.12 22.14 -9.34
CA PRO A 42 9.12 23.00 -9.96
C PRO A 42 9.05 24.42 -9.38
N SER A 43 10.20 25.05 -9.23
CA SER A 43 10.43 26.39 -8.64
C SER A 43 9.60 27.54 -9.23
N ASP A 44 8.89 27.29 -10.33
CA ASP A 44 8.16 28.28 -11.11
C ASP A 44 6.64 28.16 -10.93
N ALA A 45 6.18 27.30 -10.01
CA ALA A 45 4.76 27.23 -9.66
C ALA A 45 4.36 28.50 -8.89
N THR A 46 3.83 29.49 -9.61
CA THR A 46 3.00 30.54 -9.01
C THR A 46 1.91 29.85 -8.18
N HIS A 47 1.97 30.01 -6.86
CA HIS A 47 0.89 29.61 -5.96
C HIS A 47 -0.40 30.28 -6.45
N PRO A 48 -1.37 29.52 -6.98
CA PRO A 48 -2.71 30.05 -7.12
C PRO A 48 -3.17 30.44 -5.71
N ASP A 49 -3.81 31.60 -5.57
CA ASP A 49 -4.56 31.94 -4.36
C ASP A 49 -5.60 30.84 -4.12
N TYR A 50 -5.25 29.83 -3.32
CA TYR A 50 -6.18 28.82 -2.86
C TYR A 50 -6.99 29.45 -1.71
N SER A 51 -7.99 30.24 -2.07
CA SER A 51 -8.88 30.94 -1.13
C SER A 51 -9.85 30.01 -0.37
N GLU A 52 -9.70 28.69 -0.48
CA GLU A 52 -10.48 27.70 0.26
C GLU A 52 -9.53 26.75 1.01
N ALA A 53 -9.43 26.94 2.32
CA ALA A 53 -8.69 26.02 3.17
C ALA A 53 -9.39 24.65 3.17
N VAL A 54 -8.69 23.63 2.65
CA VAL A 54 -9.11 22.23 2.74
C VAL A 54 -8.50 21.62 4.00
N GLU A 55 -9.34 21.10 4.88
CA GLU A 55 -8.90 20.33 6.03
C GLU A 55 -8.64 18.88 5.60
N ILE A 56 -7.50 18.31 6.01
CA ILE A 56 -7.13 16.94 5.66
C ILE A 56 -7.10 16.10 6.92
N GLN A 57 -7.92 15.05 6.95
CA GLN A 57 -7.90 14.06 8.02
C GLN A 57 -7.20 12.79 7.55
N PHE A 58 -6.35 12.23 8.40
CA PHE A 58 -5.64 10.99 8.15
C PHE A 58 -6.16 9.87 9.06
N SER A 59 -6.20 8.65 8.53
CA SER A 59 -6.45 7.45 9.32
C SER A 59 -5.65 6.30 8.75
N ASP A 60 -5.09 5.46 9.62
CA ASP A 60 -4.53 4.20 9.18
C ASP A 60 -5.65 3.27 8.67
N LEU A 61 -5.35 2.54 7.60
CA LEU A 61 -6.21 1.50 7.05
C LEU A 61 -5.62 0.12 7.37
N ASP A 62 -6.33 -0.61 8.23
CA ASP A 62 -5.91 -1.92 8.70
C ASP A 62 -6.54 -3.06 7.89
N LEU A 63 -5.68 -3.93 7.33
CA LEU A 63 -6.06 -5.12 6.59
C LEU A 63 -5.82 -6.42 7.40
N GLN A 64 -5.71 -6.37 8.73
CA GLN A 64 -5.37 -7.55 9.54
C GLN A 64 -6.28 -8.76 9.31
N GLU A 65 -7.58 -8.55 9.11
CA GLU A 65 -8.56 -9.61 8.80
C GLU A 65 -8.56 -10.07 7.33
N GLY A 66 -7.71 -9.49 6.47
CA GLY A 66 -7.63 -9.77 5.05
C GLY A 66 -7.11 -11.18 4.75
N LYS A 67 -7.70 -11.83 3.73
CA LYS A 67 -7.22 -13.12 3.21
C LYS A 67 -5.84 -12.96 2.58
N ASN A 68 -4.96 -13.94 2.80
CA ASN A 68 -3.67 -14.01 2.12
C ASN A 68 -3.83 -14.67 0.75
N GLU A 69 -3.77 -13.85 -0.30
CA GLU A 69 -3.93 -14.29 -1.70
C GLU A 69 -2.86 -15.30 -2.11
N LEU A 70 -1.63 -15.19 -1.60
CA LEU A 70 -0.58 -16.14 -1.91
C LEU A 70 -0.90 -17.55 -1.38
N LYS A 71 -1.45 -17.65 -0.16
CA LYS A 71 -1.85 -18.93 0.41
C LYS A 71 -2.99 -19.57 -0.39
N MET A 72 -3.93 -18.77 -0.88
CA MET A 72 -4.99 -19.26 -1.76
C MET A 72 -4.41 -19.73 -3.10
N LEU A 73 -3.52 -18.94 -3.68
CA LEU A 73 -2.82 -19.28 -4.92
C LEU A 73 -2.05 -20.61 -4.80
N PHE A 74 -1.31 -20.81 -3.72
CA PHE A 74 -0.57 -22.05 -3.47
C PHE A 74 -1.51 -23.24 -3.40
N ARG A 75 -2.62 -23.15 -2.67
CA ARG A 75 -3.61 -24.24 -2.60
C ARG A 75 -4.19 -24.61 -3.97
N ASP A 76 -4.43 -23.61 -4.82
CA ASP A 76 -4.94 -23.86 -6.17
C ASP A 76 -3.90 -24.53 -7.06
N ILE A 77 -2.63 -24.16 -6.93
CA ILE A 77 -1.52 -24.80 -7.65
C ILE A 77 -1.27 -26.22 -7.13
N GLU A 78 -1.29 -26.42 -5.81
CA GLU A 78 -1.13 -27.73 -5.19
C GLU A 78 -2.13 -28.73 -5.73
N LYS A 79 -3.42 -28.35 -5.82
CA LYS A 79 -4.47 -29.18 -6.43
C LYS A 79 -4.18 -29.52 -7.89
N GLU A 80 -3.73 -28.54 -8.68
CA GLU A 80 -3.44 -28.74 -10.10
C GLU A 80 -2.27 -29.72 -10.32
N LEU A 81 -1.24 -29.60 -9.50
CA LEU A 81 -0.06 -30.47 -9.55
C LEU A 81 -0.32 -31.87 -8.98
N ASP A 82 -1.20 -32.00 -7.98
CA ASP A 82 -1.62 -33.27 -7.40
C ASP A 82 -2.35 -34.14 -8.44
N LEU A 83 -3.23 -33.52 -9.24
CA LEU A 83 -3.88 -34.16 -10.39
C LEU A 83 -2.87 -34.62 -11.46
N GLU A 84 -1.74 -33.94 -11.58
CA GLU A 84 -0.63 -34.32 -12.47
C GLU A 84 0.34 -35.35 -11.84
N GLN A 85 0.08 -35.80 -10.61
CA GLN A 85 0.98 -36.67 -9.83
C GLN A 85 2.40 -36.09 -9.69
N ARG A 86 2.52 -34.76 -9.60
CA ARG A 86 3.81 -34.05 -9.46
C ARG A 86 4.19 -33.85 -8.00
N ASN A 87 4.22 -34.94 -7.24
CA ASN A 87 4.53 -34.93 -5.82
C ASN A 87 5.89 -34.26 -5.53
N GLY A 88 5.96 -33.55 -4.42
CA GLY A 88 7.13 -32.81 -4.00
C GLY A 88 6.81 -31.64 -3.08
N PHE A 89 7.79 -31.30 -2.26
CA PHE A 89 7.81 -30.08 -1.49
C PHE A 89 8.56 -29.00 -2.28
N TYR A 90 7.86 -27.94 -2.67
CA TYR A 90 8.37 -26.87 -3.52
C TYR A 90 8.56 -25.59 -2.71
N ASN A 91 9.81 -25.23 -2.42
CA ASN A 91 10.15 -23.95 -1.81
C ASN A 91 10.38 -22.89 -2.89
N ILE A 92 9.55 -21.85 -2.90
CA ILE A 92 9.54 -20.79 -3.89
C ILE A 92 10.16 -19.53 -3.27
N LYS A 93 11.21 -19.01 -3.93
CA LYS A 93 11.82 -17.73 -3.59
C LYS A 93 11.41 -16.67 -4.60
N PHE A 94 10.96 -15.53 -4.11
CA PHE A 94 10.47 -14.44 -4.95
C PHE A 94 11.57 -13.44 -5.28
N LYS A 95 11.43 -12.77 -6.43
CA LYS A 95 12.20 -11.56 -6.74
C LYS A 95 11.68 -10.40 -5.90
N LYS A 96 12.55 -9.43 -5.62
CA LYS A 96 12.11 -8.16 -5.02
C LYS A 96 11.09 -7.51 -5.95
N HIS A 97 9.89 -7.29 -5.44
CA HIS A 97 8.81 -6.67 -6.18
C HIS A 97 8.50 -5.30 -5.56
N ASN A 98 8.35 -4.28 -6.40
CA ASN A 98 8.20 -2.89 -5.94
C ASN A 98 6.80 -2.34 -6.19
N ARG A 99 5.86 -3.12 -6.73
CA ARG A 99 4.49 -2.68 -6.99
C ARG A 99 3.49 -3.55 -6.24
N ASN A 100 2.23 -3.12 -6.23
CA ASN A 100 1.12 -3.96 -5.79
C ASN A 100 0.69 -4.92 -6.90
N PHE A 101 0.02 -6.00 -6.50
CA PHE A 101 -0.44 -7.00 -7.45
C PHE A 101 -1.82 -6.61 -8.00
N THR A 102 -1.98 -6.78 -9.32
CA THR A 102 -3.30 -6.80 -9.97
C THR A 102 -3.78 -8.24 -10.09
N PRO A 103 -5.09 -8.49 -10.35
CA PRO A 103 -5.59 -9.83 -10.64
C PRO A 103 -4.81 -10.52 -11.77
N GLU A 104 -4.45 -9.78 -12.81
CA GLU A 104 -3.65 -10.28 -13.94
C GLU A 104 -2.23 -10.67 -13.49
N ALA A 105 -1.62 -9.87 -12.61
CA ALA A 105 -0.30 -10.17 -12.06
C ALA A 105 -0.31 -11.42 -11.16
N ILE A 106 -1.36 -11.62 -10.36
CA ILE A 106 -1.54 -12.85 -9.57
C ILE A 106 -1.68 -14.07 -10.48
N ASN A 107 -2.47 -13.96 -11.55
CA ASN A 107 -2.60 -15.05 -12.53
C ASN A 107 -1.28 -15.30 -13.26
N ALA A 108 -0.54 -14.26 -13.65
CA ALA A 108 0.78 -14.40 -14.25
C ALA A 108 1.76 -15.11 -13.29
N LEU A 109 1.74 -14.75 -12.01
CA LEU A 109 2.52 -15.44 -10.97
C LEU A 109 2.13 -16.92 -10.88
N LYS A 110 0.83 -17.26 -10.91
CA LYS A 110 0.36 -18.65 -10.95
C LYS A 110 1.03 -19.42 -12.08
N GLN A 111 0.97 -18.86 -13.29
CA GLN A 111 1.48 -19.49 -14.49
C GLN A 111 3.02 -19.64 -14.45
N GLU A 112 3.74 -18.67 -13.88
CA GLU A 112 5.17 -18.79 -13.65
C GLU A 112 5.50 -19.95 -12.70
N ILE A 113 4.78 -20.09 -11.58
CA ILE A 113 5.05 -21.16 -10.60
C ILE A 113 4.84 -22.52 -11.25
N LEU A 114 3.69 -22.71 -11.90
CA LEU A 114 3.36 -23.95 -12.60
C LEU A 114 4.38 -24.27 -13.69
N SER A 115 4.76 -23.30 -14.49
CA SER A 115 5.74 -23.47 -15.56
C SER A 115 7.12 -23.84 -15.02
N GLY A 116 7.54 -23.20 -13.93
CA GLY A 116 8.80 -23.52 -13.24
C GLY A 116 8.82 -24.94 -12.70
N ILE A 117 7.75 -25.38 -12.05
CA ILE A 117 7.64 -26.75 -11.53
C ILE A 117 7.58 -27.78 -12.66
N ARG A 118 6.94 -27.45 -13.79
CA ARG A 118 6.88 -28.29 -14.99
C ARG A 118 8.17 -28.27 -15.82
N GLY A 119 9.18 -27.51 -15.43
CA GLY A 119 10.46 -27.41 -16.15
C GLY A 119 10.37 -26.69 -17.50
N LYS A 120 9.37 -25.82 -17.68
CA LYS A 120 9.21 -25.04 -18.92
C LYS A 120 10.17 -23.85 -18.92
N ILE A 121 10.77 -23.58 -20.09
CA ILE A 121 11.63 -22.42 -20.29
C ILE A 121 10.74 -21.20 -20.59
N MET A 122 10.81 -20.19 -19.72
CA MET A 122 10.13 -18.91 -19.90
C MET A 122 10.88 -17.78 -19.19
N VAL A 123 10.44 -16.54 -19.42
CA VAL A 123 10.89 -15.38 -18.66
C VAL A 123 10.14 -15.35 -17.33
N TYR A 124 10.89 -15.42 -16.23
CA TYR A 124 10.32 -15.33 -14.87
C TYR A 124 10.41 -13.89 -14.36
N HIS A 125 9.28 -13.22 -14.17
CA HIS A 125 9.20 -11.86 -13.66
C HIS A 125 9.08 -11.82 -12.13
N TYR A 126 8.44 -12.82 -11.52
CA TYR A 126 8.17 -12.84 -10.08
C TYR A 126 9.04 -13.85 -9.32
N ILE A 127 9.41 -14.95 -9.96
CA ILE A 127 10.11 -16.06 -9.31
C ILE A 127 11.62 -15.92 -9.49
N ARG A 128 12.37 -16.03 -8.40
CA ARG A 128 13.83 -16.10 -8.41
C ARG A 128 14.32 -17.54 -8.52
N GLN A 129 13.71 -18.44 -7.74
CA GLN A 129 14.14 -19.83 -7.65
C GLN A 129 12.97 -20.71 -7.15
N ILE A 130 12.88 -21.93 -7.66
CA ILE A 130 12.06 -23.00 -7.09
C ILE A 130 13.00 -24.14 -6.73
N GLN A 131 12.97 -24.58 -5.47
CA GLN A 131 13.71 -25.75 -5.00
C GLN A 131 12.71 -26.87 -4.69
N LYS A 132 12.88 -28.01 -5.35
CA LYS A 132 12.10 -29.23 -5.09
C LYS A 132 12.84 -30.11 -4.08
N ILE A 133 12.10 -30.64 -3.11
CA ILE A 133 12.50 -31.75 -2.24
C ILE A 133 11.49 -32.89 -2.47
N GLU A 134 11.97 -34.13 -2.49
CA GLU A 134 11.09 -35.29 -2.60
C GLU A 134 10.11 -35.34 -1.43
N ASN A 135 8.84 -35.60 -1.74
CA ASN A 135 7.75 -35.68 -0.78
C ASN A 135 6.60 -36.46 -1.44
N ASP A 136 5.80 -37.16 -0.63
CA ASP A 136 4.68 -37.97 -1.13
C ASP A 136 3.46 -37.14 -1.51
N THR A 137 3.40 -35.89 -1.04
CA THR A 137 2.32 -34.94 -1.33
C THR A 137 2.85 -33.70 -2.02
N VAL A 138 1.98 -33.00 -2.74
CA VAL A 138 2.31 -31.67 -3.26
C VAL A 138 2.14 -30.63 -2.16
N GLN A 139 3.22 -29.89 -1.88
CA GLN A 139 3.18 -28.78 -0.93
C GLN A 139 4.03 -27.63 -1.48
N LEU A 140 3.46 -26.43 -1.47
CA LEU A 140 4.13 -25.20 -1.87
C LEU A 140 4.39 -24.33 -0.63
N HIS A 141 5.61 -23.83 -0.53
CA HIS A 141 6.03 -22.99 0.59
C HIS A 141 6.90 -21.83 0.10
N THR A 142 6.97 -20.77 0.90
CA THR A 142 7.97 -19.71 0.74
C THR A 142 8.52 -19.32 2.10
N ASN A 143 9.85 -19.20 2.18
CA ASN A 143 10.51 -18.71 3.39
C ASN A 143 10.64 -17.17 3.41
N ASP A 144 10.29 -16.50 2.31
CA ASP A 144 10.34 -15.05 2.24
C ASP A 144 9.14 -14.47 2.99
N TRP A 145 9.32 -13.31 3.66
CA TRP A 145 8.19 -12.53 4.17
C TRP A 145 7.44 -11.93 2.99
N PHE A 146 6.61 -12.75 2.34
CA PHE A 146 5.88 -12.46 1.12
C PHE A 146 4.40 -12.74 1.33
N TYR A 147 3.68 -11.72 1.82
CA TYR A 147 2.26 -11.80 2.11
C TYR A 147 1.53 -10.80 1.23
N ILE A 148 0.48 -11.26 0.55
CA ILE A 148 -0.37 -10.43 -0.30
C ILE A 148 -1.74 -10.37 0.35
N LYS A 149 -2.18 -9.17 0.74
CA LYS A 149 -3.51 -8.97 1.35
C LYS A 149 -4.41 -8.16 0.45
N THR A 150 -5.67 -8.58 0.38
CA THR A 150 -6.70 -7.87 -0.38
C THR A 150 -7.32 -6.75 0.44
N CYS A 151 -7.18 -5.52 -0.06
CA CYS A 151 -7.98 -4.38 0.35
C CYS A 151 -9.38 -4.51 -0.26
N SER A 152 -10.39 -4.61 0.60
CA SER A 152 -11.79 -4.77 0.21
C SER A 152 -12.60 -3.51 0.51
N LYS A 153 -13.80 -3.43 -0.09
CA LYS A 153 -14.77 -2.38 0.21
C LYS A 153 -15.07 -2.26 1.72
N ASN A 154 -15.14 -3.37 2.44
CA ASN A 154 -15.43 -3.39 3.87
C ASN A 154 -14.31 -2.75 4.71
N ASN A 155 -13.05 -2.86 4.27
CA ASN A 155 -11.94 -2.19 4.95
C ASN A 155 -12.13 -0.66 4.87
N ILE A 156 -12.50 -0.18 3.69
CA ILE A 156 -12.78 1.25 3.45
C ILE A 156 -13.96 1.72 4.30
N LEU A 157 -15.08 1.01 4.25
CA LEU A 157 -16.29 1.36 5.01
C LEU A 157 -16.02 1.35 6.52
N GLY A 158 -15.28 0.36 7.03
CA GLY A 158 -14.90 0.29 8.43
C GLY A 158 -14.03 1.49 8.87
N SER A 159 -13.14 1.96 8.00
CA SER A 159 -12.34 3.17 8.27
C SER A 159 -13.20 4.43 8.26
N LEU A 160 -14.12 4.57 7.30
CA LEU A 160 -15.04 5.70 7.21
C LEU A 160 -16.00 5.76 8.42
N GLN A 161 -16.53 4.62 8.87
CA GLN A 161 -17.41 4.56 10.03
C GLN A 161 -16.70 4.99 11.32
N LYS A 162 -15.41 4.63 11.49
CA LYS A 162 -14.61 5.07 12.65
C LYS A 162 -14.31 6.57 12.62
N ASN A 163 -14.30 7.16 11.43
CA ASN A 163 -13.94 8.56 11.19
C ASN A 163 -15.14 9.37 10.67
N ALA A 164 -16.37 9.03 11.07
CA ALA A 164 -17.63 9.52 10.50
C ALA A 164 -17.89 11.04 10.62
N SER A 165 -16.93 11.82 11.13
CA SER A 165 -17.03 13.26 11.31
C SER A 165 -16.68 14.00 10.01
N GLY A 166 -17.44 13.77 8.94
CA GLY A 166 -17.36 14.58 7.72
C GLY A 166 -18.28 15.80 7.78
N ASN A 167 -17.69 16.97 7.55
CA ASN A 167 -18.25 18.31 7.36
C ASN A 167 -19.39 18.76 8.29
N THR A 168 -19.04 19.18 9.51
CA THR A 168 -19.98 19.85 10.43
C THR A 168 -20.03 21.38 10.29
N ASN A 169 -19.07 21.99 9.57
CA ASN A 169 -18.82 23.44 9.62
C ASN A 169 -18.74 24.13 8.25
N GLY A 170 -19.13 23.47 7.14
CA GLY A 170 -19.18 24.06 5.80
C GLY A 170 -17.81 24.29 5.13
N LYS A 171 -16.73 23.71 5.67
CA LYS A 171 -15.38 23.77 5.08
C LYS A 171 -15.14 22.54 4.20
N LYS A 172 -14.31 22.66 3.18
CA LYS A 172 -13.88 21.49 2.40
C LYS A 172 -13.02 20.57 3.25
N GLN A 173 -13.33 19.29 3.28
CA GLN A 173 -12.61 18.28 4.05
C GLN A 173 -12.27 17.07 3.19
N TRP A 174 -11.01 16.65 3.20
CA TRP A 174 -10.52 15.45 2.54
C TRP A 174 -10.12 14.40 3.56
N PHE A 175 -10.40 13.14 3.27
CA PHE A 175 -10.00 12.02 4.10
C PHE A 175 -8.97 11.15 3.39
N VAL A 176 -7.83 10.93 4.04
CA VAL A 176 -6.72 10.13 3.52
C VAL A 176 -6.55 8.88 4.39
N MET A 177 -6.83 7.73 3.80
CA MET A 177 -6.57 6.43 4.41
C MET A 177 -5.16 5.96 4.06
N VAL A 178 -4.34 5.74 5.07
CA VAL A 178 -2.94 5.33 4.91
C VAL A 178 -2.85 3.80 4.94
N LEU A 179 -2.48 3.22 3.80
CA LEU A 179 -2.16 1.81 3.64
C LEU A 179 -0.68 1.59 4.00
N SER A 180 -0.45 0.89 5.10
CA SER A 180 0.89 0.54 5.58
C SER A 180 1.08 -0.98 5.63
N ALA A 181 2.20 -1.43 5.08
CA ALA A 181 2.67 -2.82 5.13
C ALA A 181 2.87 -3.30 6.58
N ILE A 182 3.32 -2.40 7.47
CA ILE A 182 3.57 -2.71 8.88
C ILE A 182 2.24 -2.94 9.60
N GLN A 183 1.31 -1.99 9.50
CA GLN A 183 0.00 -2.08 10.16
C GLN A 183 -0.78 -3.30 9.66
N SER A 184 -0.76 -3.50 8.33
CA SER A 184 -1.45 -4.61 7.68
C SER A 184 -0.71 -5.94 7.78
N GLN A 185 0.53 -5.97 8.30
CA GLN A 185 1.39 -7.16 8.38
C GLN A 185 1.47 -7.91 7.05
N CYS A 186 1.75 -7.19 5.96
CA CYS A 186 1.90 -7.77 4.64
C CYS A 186 3.01 -7.09 3.83
N SER A 187 3.39 -7.69 2.72
CA SER A 187 4.48 -7.20 1.85
C SER A 187 3.93 -6.46 0.63
N HIS A 188 2.74 -6.87 0.19
CA HIS A 188 2.04 -6.33 -0.97
C HIS A 188 0.54 -6.28 -0.73
N PHE A 189 -0.12 -5.42 -1.50
CA PHE A 189 -1.56 -5.32 -1.55
C PHE A 189 -2.11 -5.77 -2.89
N THR A 190 -3.36 -6.22 -2.86
CA THR A 190 -4.27 -6.32 -4.00
C THR A 190 -5.49 -5.49 -3.68
N PHE A 191 -6.15 -4.93 -4.69
CA PHE A 191 -7.40 -4.22 -4.52
C PHE A 191 -8.55 -5.05 -5.10
N ALA A 192 -9.58 -5.29 -4.30
CA ALA A 192 -10.81 -5.85 -4.83
C ALA A 192 -11.42 -4.84 -5.83
N PRO A 193 -11.95 -5.28 -6.99
CA PRO A 193 -12.51 -4.37 -7.99
C PRO A 193 -13.55 -3.40 -7.41
N SER A 194 -14.32 -3.86 -6.43
CA SER A 194 -15.34 -3.09 -5.72
C SER A 194 -14.81 -1.84 -5.00
N VAL A 195 -13.49 -1.75 -4.77
CA VAL A 195 -12.85 -0.56 -4.17
C VAL A 195 -12.92 0.65 -5.10
N PHE A 196 -12.84 0.45 -6.42
CA PHE A 196 -12.78 1.57 -7.38
C PHE A 196 -14.07 1.72 -8.20
N THR A 197 -14.86 0.66 -8.31
CA THR A 197 -16.07 0.68 -9.15
C THR A 197 -17.27 1.31 -8.45
N THR A 198 -17.36 1.23 -7.13
CA THR A 198 -18.51 1.70 -6.36
C THR A 198 -18.19 2.98 -5.60
N ALA A 199 -19.13 3.92 -5.57
CA ALA A 199 -19.00 5.12 -4.75
C ALA A 199 -19.13 4.78 -3.26
N TYR A 200 -18.52 5.62 -2.43
CA TYR A 200 -18.59 5.57 -0.97
C TYR A 200 -19.41 6.74 -0.45
N ALA A 201 -20.53 6.44 0.20
CA ALA A 201 -21.28 7.40 0.98
C ALA A 201 -20.37 7.99 2.07
N SER A 202 -20.14 9.31 2.00
CA SER A 202 -19.17 9.99 2.86
C SER A 202 -19.56 11.43 3.15
N GLY A 203 -19.26 11.90 4.36
CA GLY A 203 -19.33 13.31 4.71
C GLY A 203 -18.11 14.11 4.28
N PHE A 204 -17.07 13.46 3.73
CA PHE A 204 -15.88 14.11 3.17
C PHE A 204 -16.09 14.44 1.70
N ASP A 205 -15.57 15.59 1.24
CA ASP A 205 -15.61 15.98 -0.17
C ASP A 205 -14.86 14.99 -1.05
N LYS A 206 -13.72 14.51 -0.56
CA LYS A 206 -12.88 13.53 -1.24
C LYS A 206 -12.34 12.51 -0.27
N ILE A 207 -12.14 11.31 -0.79
CA ILE A 207 -11.49 10.21 -0.09
C ILE A 207 -10.31 9.73 -0.93
N PHE A 208 -9.17 9.53 -0.28
CA PHE A 208 -7.95 9.01 -0.88
C PHE A 208 -7.46 7.78 -0.14
N LEU A 209 -6.83 6.86 -0.88
CA LEU A 209 -5.95 5.83 -0.34
C LEU A 209 -4.51 6.22 -0.64
N PHE A 210 -3.68 6.24 0.39
CA PHE A 210 -2.26 6.46 0.24
C PHE A 210 -1.51 5.17 0.57
N ASP A 211 -0.89 4.56 -0.44
CA ASP A 211 0.09 3.50 -0.22
C ASP A 211 1.40 4.12 0.26
N PHE A 212 1.61 4.08 1.57
CA PHE A 212 2.79 4.65 2.20
C PHE A 212 4.09 4.01 1.70
N TYR A 213 4.07 2.71 1.38
CA TYR A 213 5.28 1.98 1.03
C TYR A 213 5.66 2.18 -0.45
N LYS A 214 4.68 2.47 -1.30
CA LYS A 214 4.88 2.67 -2.75
C LYS A 214 4.83 4.13 -3.18
N GLY A 215 4.40 5.04 -2.30
CA GLY A 215 4.25 6.46 -2.62
C GLY A 215 3.12 6.72 -3.62
N GLU A 216 2.09 5.87 -3.64
CA GLU A 216 0.97 5.97 -4.58
C GLU A 216 -0.26 6.54 -3.88
N VAL A 217 -0.91 7.54 -4.48
CA VAL A 217 -2.17 8.12 -4.00
C VAL A 217 -3.28 7.77 -4.99
N LEU A 218 -4.37 7.20 -4.49
CA LEU A 218 -5.52 6.77 -5.27
C LEU A 218 -6.78 7.50 -4.78
N GLU A 219 -7.44 8.25 -5.65
CA GLU A 219 -8.72 8.89 -5.34
C GLU A 219 -9.85 7.85 -5.46
N LEU A 220 -10.68 7.77 -4.41
CA LEU A 220 -11.87 6.92 -4.39
C LEU A 220 -13.10 7.71 -4.83
N LYS A 221 -14.05 7.02 -5.47
CA LYS A 221 -15.32 7.62 -5.84
C LYS A 221 -16.16 7.87 -4.59
N THR A 222 -16.64 9.09 -4.40
CA THR A 222 -17.50 9.46 -3.27
C THR A 222 -18.91 9.79 -3.75
N GLU A 223 -19.89 9.56 -2.89
CA GLU A 223 -21.26 10.05 -3.06
C GLU A 223 -21.73 10.71 -1.76
N PRO A 224 -22.54 11.78 -1.83
CA PRO A 224 -23.02 12.46 -0.64
C PRO A 224 -23.96 11.55 0.18
N VAL A 225 -23.89 11.67 1.50
CA VAL A 225 -24.82 10.99 2.41
C VAL A 225 -26.15 11.73 2.38
N TYR A 226 -27.14 11.18 1.66
CA TYR A 226 -28.52 11.67 1.74
C TYR A 226 -29.20 11.06 2.98
N SER A 227 -29.54 11.91 3.95
CA SER A 227 -30.37 11.58 5.11
C SER A 227 -31.85 11.47 4.73
#